data_AF-A0A3D2ICK5-F1
#
_entry.id   AF-A0A3D2ICK5-F1
#
_cell.length_a   1.000
_cell.length_b   1.000
_cell.length_c   1.000
_cell.angle_alpha   90.00
_cell.angle_beta   90.00
_cell.angle_gamma   90.00
#
_symmetry.space_group_name_H-M   'P 1'
#
loop_
_entity.id
_entity.type
_entity.pdbx_description
1 polymer ?
#
loop_
_entity_poly.entity_id
_entity_poly.type
_entity_poly.pdbx_seq_one_letter_code
_entity_poly.pdbx_strand_id
1 'polypeptide(L)'
;MAEDKITAAETANEGTKKSENIVELARPYGFEGKEYGEIDLTGLEKLTVQDAIDVQRQLFGEGEAAASVLCETTTAFARAMAVKATGMPIEFFKLMPRGAFKRVAGAVRRHLNVESRTENHVMHLEKPRHYKGKEYRDIDLNGVADLNTLNESEAENRMAREGFVVTENSTNYLYSCVIAAMATGIPEEFFTTLPLYELLKLKNAVNDADFFG
;
A
#
# COMPACT_ATOMS: atom_id res chain seq x y z
N MET A 1 -32.74 31.59 36.23
CA MET A 1 -31.39 31.61 36.83
C MET A 1 -31.14 30.24 37.43
N ALA A 2 -30.41 29.41 36.70
CA ALA A 2 -30.04 28.01 36.91
C ALA A 2 -29.69 27.54 35.48
N GLU A 3 -28.56 26.98 35.10
CA GLU A 3 -27.41 26.36 35.76
C GLU A 3 -26.27 26.41 34.73
N ASP A 4 -25.14 27.06 35.03
CA ASP A 4 -23.90 26.93 34.24
C ASP A 4 -22.82 26.41 35.19
N LYS A 5 -22.76 25.09 35.33
CA LYS A 5 -21.68 24.35 35.97
C LYS A 5 -21.83 22.86 35.67
N ILE A 6 -21.19 22.42 34.59
CA ILE A 6 -20.76 21.06 34.20
C ILE A 6 -20.14 21.30 32.81
N THR A 7 -18.88 21.05 32.45
CA THR A 7 -17.76 20.31 33.04
C THR A 7 -16.50 20.70 32.25
N ALA A 8 -15.56 21.41 32.86
CA ALA A 8 -14.22 21.64 32.31
C ALA A 8 -13.31 20.40 32.49
N ALA A 9 -13.87 19.19 32.35
CA ALA A 9 -13.22 17.94 32.76
C ALA A 9 -13.18 16.85 31.67
N GLU A 10 -13.58 17.14 30.43
CA GLU A 10 -13.65 16.13 29.35
C GLU A 10 -12.81 16.47 28.11
N THR A 11 -11.62 17.04 28.31
CA THR A 11 -10.57 17.01 27.25
C THR A 11 -9.23 16.46 27.75
N ALA A 12 -9.16 16.00 29.00
CA ALA A 12 -8.02 15.25 29.50
C ALA A 12 -8.19 13.75 29.23
N ASN A 13 -8.28 13.36 27.96
CA ASN A 13 -7.99 11.98 27.54
C ASN A 13 -7.50 11.91 26.08
N GLU A 14 -6.58 12.79 25.70
CA GLU A 14 -5.59 12.45 24.66
C GLU A 14 -4.52 11.56 25.29
N GLY A 15 -4.93 10.37 25.73
CA GLY A 15 -4.00 9.29 26.00
C GLY A 15 -3.32 8.92 24.69
N THR A 16 -2.06 9.29 24.55
CA THR A 16 -1.14 9.00 23.45
C THR A 16 -1.27 7.54 22.98
N LYS A 17 -2.19 7.27 22.05
CA LYS A 17 -2.08 6.09 21.18
C LYS A 17 -0.84 6.36 20.35
N LYS A 18 0.29 5.73 20.72
CA LYS A 18 1.43 5.63 19.79
C LYS A 18 0.87 5.13 18.47
N SER A 19 1.08 5.91 17.41
CA SER A 19 0.53 5.55 16.10
C SER A 19 1.07 4.17 15.72
N GLU A 20 0.24 3.35 15.06
CA GLU A 20 0.60 1.97 14.70
C GLU A 20 1.86 1.88 13.82
N ASN A 21 2.30 3.03 13.29
CA ASN A 21 3.44 3.22 12.41
C ASN A 21 4.73 3.66 13.15
N ILE A 22 4.72 3.91 14.47
CA ILE A 22 5.96 4.08 15.24
C ILE A 22 6.43 2.71 15.75
N VAL A 23 7.60 2.28 15.29
CA VAL A 23 8.18 0.97 15.61
C VAL A 23 9.25 1.12 16.68
N GLU A 24 8.90 0.79 17.91
CA GLU A 24 9.88 0.69 19.00
C GLU A 24 10.84 -0.49 18.80
N LEU A 25 12.11 -0.27 19.07
CA LEU A 25 13.16 -1.29 19.01
C LEU A 25 13.41 -1.87 20.41
N ALA A 26 13.57 -3.19 20.48
CA ALA A 26 13.86 -3.85 21.76
C ALA A 26 15.26 -3.50 22.32
N ARG A 27 16.17 -3.06 21.44
CA ARG A 27 17.49 -2.53 21.77
C ARG A 27 17.80 -1.39 20.78
N PRO A 28 18.51 -0.33 21.21
CA PRO A 28 18.91 0.73 20.30
C PRO A 28 19.70 0.17 19.11
N TYR A 29 19.40 0.68 17.92
CA TYR A 29 20.14 0.38 16.71
C TYR A 29 21.11 1.53 16.42
N GLY A 30 22.41 1.24 16.38
CA GLY A 30 23.44 2.21 16.01
C GLY A 30 23.68 2.24 14.49
N PHE A 31 23.63 3.43 13.89
CA PHE A 31 23.95 3.67 12.49
C PHE A 31 24.62 5.05 12.34
N GLU A 32 25.77 5.10 11.66
CA GLU A 32 26.53 6.34 11.40
C GLU A 32 26.76 7.23 12.65
N GLY A 33 27.07 6.59 13.79
CA GLY A 33 27.35 7.31 15.05
C GLY A 33 26.11 7.81 15.79
N LYS A 34 24.90 7.48 15.32
CA LYS A 34 23.63 7.78 16.00
C LYS A 34 22.93 6.51 16.44
N GLU A 35 22.33 6.54 17.64
CA GLU A 35 21.48 5.47 18.15
C GLU A 35 20.00 5.79 17.92
N TYR A 36 19.25 4.77 17.54
CA TYR A 36 17.82 4.83 17.27
C TYR A 36 17.09 3.87 18.19
N GLY A 37 16.21 4.37 19.06
CA GLY A 37 15.34 3.56 19.92
C GLY A 37 14.01 3.19 19.25
N GLU A 38 13.61 3.94 18.23
CA GLU A 38 12.39 3.73 17.47
C GLU A 38 12.59 4.17 16.01
N ILE A 39 11.75 3.64 15.13
CA ILE A 39 11.68 3.99 13.71
C ILE A 39 10.28 4.54 13.42
N ASP A 40 10.19 5.78 12.97
CA ASP A 40 8.93 6.42 12.58
C ASP A 40 8.60 6.08 11.12
N LEU A 41 7.54 5.30 10.90
CA LEU A 41 7.01 4.94 9.59
C LEU A 41 5.71 5.70 9.26
N THR A 42 5.34 6.75 9.98
CA THR A 42 4.10 7.51 9.73
C THR A 42 4.05 8.10 8.31
N GLY A 43 5.19 8.29 7.66
CA GLY A 43 5.26 8.66 6.25
C GLY A 43 4.59 7.68 5.29
N LEU A 44 4.34 6.41 5.70
CA LEU A 44 3.54 5.45 4.92
C LEU A 44 2.15 6.00 4.59
N GLU A 45 1.54 6.81 5.48
CA GLU A 45 0.22 7.41 5.28
C GLU A 45 0.16 8.41 4.11
N LYS A 46 1.32 8.90 3.67
CA LYS A 46 1.43 9.85 2.54
C LYS A 46 1.76 9.15 1.22
N LEU A 47 2.11 7.86 1.27
CA LEU A 47 2.44 7.09 0.08
C LEU A 47 1.17 6.63 -0.63
N THR A 48 1.35 6.35 -1.92
CA THR A 48 0.28 5.96 -2.83
C THR A 48 0.54 4.58 -3.44
N VAL A 49 -0.44 4.05 -4.16
CA VAL A 49 -0.27 2.86 -5.00
C VAL A 49 0.88 3.05 -6.02
N GLN A 50 1.06 4.26 -6.56
CA GLN A 50 2.17 4.59 -7.45
C GLN A 50 3.54 4.35 -6.79
N ASP A 51 3.69 4.68 -5.51
CA ASP A 51 4.94 4.42 -4.78
C ASP A 51 5.27 2.93 -4.71
N ALA A 52 4.26 2.08 -4.53
CA ALA A 52 4.42 0.63 -4.53
C ALA A 52 4.73 0.08 -5.94
N ILE A 53 4.11 0.63 -6.98
CA ILE A 53 4.41 0.31 -8.39
C ILE A 53 5.88 0.62 -8.70
N ASP A 54 6.36 1.81 -8.32
CA ASP A 54 7.75 2.22 -8.54
C ASP A 54 8.73 1.31 -7.80
N VAL A 55 8.41 0.92 -6.55
CA VAL A 55 9.22 -0.03 -5.79
C VAL A 55 9.20 -1.41 -6.43
N GLN A 56 8.04 -1.92 -6.85
CA GLN A 56 7.95 -3.22 -7.51
C GLN A 56 8.79 -3.25 -8.79
N ARG A 57 8.71 -2.18 -9.60
CA ARG A 57 9.53 -2.01 -10.81
C ARG A 57 11.03 -1.97 -10.50
N GLN A 58 11.43 -1.18 -9.52
CA GLN A 58 12.84 -1.08 -9.10
C GLN A 58 13.38 -2.46 -8.70
N LEU A 59 12.65 -3.20 -7.87
CA LEU A 59 13.07 -4.51 -7.38
C LEU A 59 13.21 -5.54 -8.51
N PHE A 60 12.35 -5.46 -9.55
CA PHE A 60 12.51 -6.31 -10.73
C PHE A 60 13.79 -5.96 -11.49
N GLY A 61 14.06 -4.67 -11.67
CA GLY A 61 15.29 -4.18 -12.30
C GLY A 61 16.56 -4.56 -11.52
N GLU A 62 16.48 -4.66 -10.20
CA GLU A 62 17.58 -5.12 -9.32
C GLU A 62 17.74 -6.65 -9.31
N GLY A 63 16.88 -7.41 -9.97
CA GLY A 63 16.94 -8.88 -10.01
C GLY A 63 16.47 -9.57 -8.73
N GLU A 64 15.70 -8.89 -7.88
CA GLU A 64 15.09 -9.47 -6.67
C GLU A 64 13.95 -10.42 -7.06
N ALA A 65 14.30 -11.64 -7.50
CA ALA A 65 13.35 -12.61 -8.07
C ALA A 65 12.15 -12.93 -7.17
N ALA A 66 12.31 -12.87 -5.84
CA ALA A 66 11.19 -13.09 -4.92
C ALA A 66 10.10 -12.00 -5.03
N ALA A 67 10.45 -10.80 -5.49
CA ALA A 67 9.53 -9.69 -5.67
C ALA A 67 8.55 -9.95 -6.83
N SER A 68 8.88 -10.83 -7.78
CA SER A 68 8.02 -11.14 -8.93
C SER A 68 6.82 -12.03 -8.60
N VAL A 69 6.75 -12.56 -7.37
CA VAL A 69 5.66 -13.43 -6.92
C VAL A 69 4.76 -12.71 -5.92
N LEU A 70 5.27 -12.37 -4.74
CA LEU A 70 4.50 -11.66 -3.71
C LEU A 70 5.33 -10.52 -3.14
N CYS A 71 5.45 -9.44 -3.91
CA CYS A 71 6.37 -8.33 -3.63
C CYS A 71 6.21 -7.78 -2.21
N GLU A 72 4.97 -7.55 -1.76
CA GLU A 72 4.62 -7.02 -0.42
C GLU A 72 5.09 -7.91 0.74
N THR A 73 5.34 -9.20 0.46
CA THR A 73 5.82 -10.16 1.46
C THR A 73 7.35 -10.21 1.52
N THR A 74 8.07 -9.54 0.64
CA THR A 74 9.52 -9.61 0.60
C THR A 74 10.17 -8.65 1.60
N THR A 75 11.37 -9.02 2.08
CA THR A 75 12.23 -8.11 2.87
C THR A 75 12.65 -6.91 2.03
N ALA A 76 12.91 -7.10 0.73
CA ALA A 76 13.36 -6.04 -0.17
C ALA A 76 12.31 -4.93 -0.32
N PHE A 77 11.04 -5.31 -0.54
CA PHE A 77 9.92 -4.37 -0.57
C PHE A 77 9.76 -3.61 0.75
N ALA A 78 9.77 -4.33 1.88
CA ALA A 78 9.68 -3.67 3.18
C ALA A 78 10.79 -2.63 3.41
N ARG A 79 12.02 -2.89 2.95
CA ARG A 79 13.14 -1.93 3.05
C ARG A 79 12.87 -0.70 2.19
N ALA A 80 12.47 -0.90 0.93
CA ALA A 80 12.21 0.20 -0.01
C ALA A 80 11.04 1.09 0.44
N MET A 81 9.97 0.48 0.97
CA MET A 81 8.85 1.23 1.55
C MET A 81 9.25 2.00 2.81
N ALA A 82 10.09 1.41 3.66
CA ALA A 82 10.60 2.11 4.84
C ALA A 82 11.51 3.29 4.46
N VAL A 83 12.34 3.17 3.41
CA VAL A 83 13.09 4.29 2.83
C VAL A 83 12.15 5.41 2.39
N LYS A 84 11.13 5.10 1.59
CA LYS A 84 10.14 6.10 1.14
C LYS A 84 9.40 6.77 2.32
N ALA A 85 9.04 6.01 3.35
CA ALA A 85 8.31 6.53 4.51
C ALA A 85 9.17 7.41 5.43
N THR A 86 10.46 7.08 5.59
CA THR A 86 11.32 7.72 6.60
C THR A 86 12.28 8.75 6.00
N GLY A 87 12.59 8.66 4.71
CA GLY A 87 13.69 9.38 4.07
C GLY A 87 15.09 8.89 4.47
N MET A 88 15.22 7.82 5.26
CA MET A 88 16.52 7.26 5.64
C MET A 88 17.16 6.49 4.48
N PRO A 89 18.51 6.42 4.41
CA PRO A 89 19.20 5.70 3.34
C PRO A 89 18.89 4.20 3.36
N ILE A 90 18.97 3.53 2.20
CA ILE A 90 18.68 2.09 2.11
C ILE A 90 19.67 1.25 2.95
N GLU A 91 20.91 1.73 3.11
CA GLU A 91 21.96 1.14 3.94
C GLU A 91 21.53 1.01 5.40
N PHE A 92 20.76 1.98 5.92
CA PHE A 92 20.19 1.93 7.27
C PHE A 92 19.35 0.66 7.46
N PHE A 93 18.50 0.35 6.49
CA PHE A 93 17.64 -0.82 6.55
C PHE A 93 18.35 -2.12 6.14
N LYS A 94 19.36 -2.06 5.27
CA LYS A 94 20.19 -3.21 4.89
C LYS A 94 21.05 -3.71 6.07
N LEU A 95 21.57 -2.79 6.89
CA LEU A 95 22.43 -3.10 8.04
C LEU A 95 21.66 -3.26 9.36
N MET A 96 20.35 -3.01 9.36
CA MET A 96 19.52 -3.16 10.55
C MET A 96 19.51 -4.62 11.06
N PRO A 97 19.65 -4.85 12.39
CA PRO A 97 19.57 -6.19 12.95
C PRO A 97 18.27 -6.90 12.59
N ARG A 98 18.35 -8.19 12.24
CA ARG A 98 17.21 -9.00 11.78
C ARG A 98 15.97 -8.89 12.68
N GLY A 99 16.16 -8.89 14.00
CA GLY A 99 15.05 -8.77 14.96
C GLY A 99 14.36 -7.40 14.95
N ALA A 100 15.13 -6.32 14.79
CA ALA A 100 14.61 -4.97 14.65
C ALA A 100 13.89 -4.81 13.31
N PHE A 101 14.51 -5.24 12.22
CA PHE A 101 13.92 -5.12 10.89
C PHE A 101 12.64 -5.95 10.72
N LYS A 102 12.51 -7.11 11.39
CA LYS A 102 11.24 -7.86 11.42
C LYS A 102 10.06 -7.02 11.93
N ARG A 103 10.29 -6.10 12.87
CA ARG A 103 9.24 -5.20 13.38
C ARG A 103 8.87 -4.14 12.34
N VAL A 104 9.86 -3.55 11.67
CA VAL A 104 9.68 -2.60 10.55
C VAL A 104 8.91 -3.26 9.41
N ALA A 105 9.34 -4.42 8.93
CA ALA A 105 8.66 -5.17 7.89
C ALA A 105 7.23 -5.57 8.30
N GLY A 106 7.02 -5.94 9.56
CA GLY A 106 5.69 -6.19 10.11
C GLY A 106 4.79 -4.96 10.07
N ALA A 107 5.32 -3.77 10.39
CA ALA A 107 4.56 -2.52 10.33
C ALA A 107 4.18 -2.15 8.89
N VAL A 108 5.12 -2.23 7.94
CA VAL A 108 4.82 -2.02 6.51
C VAL A 108 3.73 -2.98 6.03
N ARG A 109 3.82 -4.27 6.35
CA ARG A 109 2.80 -5.26 5.95
C ARG A 109 1.44 -5.00 6.57
N ARG A 110 1.38 -4.59 7.85
CA ARG A 110 0.12 -4.23 8.50
C ARG A 110 -0.51 -3.01 7.83
N HIS A 111 0.29 -2.00 7.48
CA HIS A 111 -0.20 -0.81 6.80
C HIS A 111 -0.85 -1.13 5.44
N LEU A 112 -0.30 -2.11 4.70
CA LEU A 112 -0.85 -2.55 3.41
C LEU A 112 -2.11 -3.41 3.54
N ASN A 113 -2.33 -4.00 4.71
CA ASN A 113 -3.36 -5.01 4.92
C ASN A 113 -4.47 -4.46 5.84
N VAL A 114 -5.13 -3.41 5.36
CA VAL A 114 -6.37 -2.91 5.97
C VAL A 114 -7.50 -3.93 5.77
N GLU A 115 -8.53 -3.87 6.61
CA GLU A 115 -9.68 -4.78 6.50
C GLU A 115 -10.25 -4.76 5.07
N SER A 116 -10.28 -5.95 4.47
CA SER A 116 -10.84 -6.14 3.14
C SER A 116 -12.36 -6.12 3.24
N ARG A 117 -12.95 -5.00 2.86
CA ARG A 117 -14.39 -4.85 2.63
C ARG A 117 -14.63 -4.83 1.13
N THR A 118 -14.50 -6.01 0.52
CA THR A 118 -14.94 -6.23 -0.86
C THR A 118 -16.09 -7.22 -0.78
N GLU A 119 -17.28 -6.79 -1.18
CA GLU A 119 -18.50 -7.60 -1.16
C GLU A 119 -19.13 -7.56 -2.55
N ASN A 120 -19.46 -8.71 -3.14
CA ASN A 120 -19.98 -8.81 -4.51
C ASN A 120 -19.14 -8.01 -5.52
N HIS A 121 -17.81 -8.09 -5.38
CA HIS A 121 -16.82 -7.37 -6.19
C HIS A 121 -16.88 -5.83 -6.13
N VAL A 122 -17.56 -5.28 -5.13
CA VAL A 122 -17.53 -3.84 -4.84
C VAL A 122 -16.47 -3.59 -3.78
N MET A 123 -15.41 -2.86 -4.14
CA MET A 123 -14.34 -2.46 -3.23
C MET A 123 -14.75 -1.22 -2.45
N HIS A 124 -14.88 -1.33 -1.13
CA HIS A 124 -15.16 -0.21 -0.24
C HIS A 124 -13.85 0.47 0.20
N LEU A 125 -13.70 1.76 -0.13
CA LEU A 125 -12.57 2.57 0.31
C LEU A 125 -12.63 2.83 1.81
N GLU A 126 -11.48 2.80 2.48
CA GLU A 126 -11.38 3.04 3.91
C GLU A 126 -11.76 4.48 4.27
N LYS A 127 -11.49 5.41 3.35
CA LYS A 127 -11.90 6.82 3.44
C LYS A 127 -12.49 7.28 2.11
N PRO A 128 -13.57 8.09 2.12
CA PRO A 128 -14.09 8.69 0.89
C PRO A 128 -13.02 9.51 0.17
N ARG A 129 -13.01 9.43 -1.15
CA ARG A 129 -11.99 10.03 -1.98
C ARG A 129 -12.58 10.94 -3.05
N HIS A 130 -12.14 12.18 -3.06
CA HIS A 130 -12.55 13.14 -4.09
C HIS A 130 -11.57 13.08 -5.26
N TYR A 131 -12.08 12.88 -6.48
CA TYR A 131 -11.29 12.89 -7.70
C TYR A 131 -12.10 13.53 -8.83
N LYS A 132 -11.52 14.56 -9.46
CA LYS A 132 -12.11 15.32 -10.59
C LYS A 132 -13.58 15.72 -10.37
N GLY A 133 -13.92 16.16 -9.15
CA GLY A 133 -15.26 16.65 -8.79
C GLY A 133 -16.28 15.56 -8.40
N LYS A 134 -15.87 14.29 -8.35
CA LYS A 134 -16.70 13.17 -7.86
C LYS A 134 -16.11 12.61 -6.56
N GLU A 135 -16.97 12.34 -5.59
CA GLU A 135 -16.61 11.56 -4.40
C GLU A 135 -16.80 10.06 -4.71
N TYR A 136 -15.79 9.27 -4.37
CA TYR A 136 -15.78 7.81 -4.46
C TYR A 136 -15.72 7.25 -3.05
N ARG A 137 -16.64 6.33 -2.75
CA ARG A 137 -16.64 5.51 -1.53
C ARG A 137 -16.49 4.05 -1.90
N ASP A 138 -17.16 3.68 -2.97
CA ASP A 138 -17.23 2.33 -3.48
C ASP A 138 -16.73 2.31 -4.93
N ILE A 139 -16.01 1.26 -5.29
CA ILE A 139 -15.54 1.00 -6.65
C ILE A 139 -16.12 -0.35 -7.07
N ASP A 140 -17.09 -0.31 -7.97
CA ASP A 140 -17.72 -1.50 -8.53
C ASP A 140 -16.78 -2.14 -9.57
N LEU A 141 -16.21 -3.30 -9.25
CA LEU A 141 -15.29 -4.02 -10.14
C LEU A 141 -15.98 -5.15 -10.92
N ASN A 142 -17.32 -5.25 -10.91
CA ASN A 142 -18.04 -6.33 -11.62
C ASN A 142 -17.71 -6.41 -13.11
N GLY A 143 -17.37 -5.28 -13.74
CA GLY A 143 -16.95 -5.23 -15.14
C GLY A 143 -15.65 -5.99 -15.46
N VAL A 144 -14.90 -6.48 -14.46
CA VAL A 144 -13.74 -7.36 -14.67
C VAL A 144 -14.18 -8.66 -15.36
N ALA A 145 -15.37 -9.20 -15.03
CA ALA A 145 -15.92 -10.42 -15.63
C ALA A 145 -16.19 -10.30 -17.14
N ASP A 146 -16.38 -9.07 -17.65
CA ASP A 146 -16.66 -8.80 -19.07
C ASP A 146 -15.38 -8.54 -19.89
N LEU A 147 -14.22 -8.44 -19.24
CA LEU A 147 -12.95 -8.27 -19.92
C LEU A 147 -12.54 -9.55 -20.65
N ASN A 148 -11.74 -9.39 -21.70
CA ASN A 148 -11.25 -10.51 -22.51
C ASN A 148 -9.74 -10.41 -22.76
N THR A 149 -9.19 -11.37 -23.49
CA THR A 149 -7.75 -11.47 -23.75
C THR A 149 -7.15 -10.28 -24.51
N LEU A 150 -7.96 -9.47 -25.22
CA LEU A 150 -7.49 -8.20 -25.78
C LEU A 150 -7.21 -7.17 -24.68
N ASN A 151 -8.01 -7.15 -23.62
CA ASN A 151 -7.80 -6.28 -22.46
C ASN A 151 -6.55 -6.71 -21.69
N GLU A 152 -6.35 -8.02 -21.48
CA GLU A 152 -5.14 -8.54 -20.85
C GLU A 152 -3.88 -8.13 -21.61
N SER A 153 -3.87 -8.32 -22.94
CA SER A 153 -2.73 -7.94 -23.78
C SER A 153 -2.46 -6.43 -23.77
N GLU A 154 -3.50 -5.58 -23.75
CA GLU A 154 -3.28 -4.14 -23.60
C GLU A 154 -2.70 -3.77 -22.23
N ALA A 155 -3.13 -4.45 -21.16
CA ALA A 155 -2.56 -4.25 -19.83
C ALA A 155 -1.08 -4.69 -19.76
N GLU A 156 -0.73 -5.80 -20.39
CA GLU A 156 0.67 -6.24 -20.55
C GLU A 156 1.50 -5.24 -21.35
N ASN A 157 0.98 -4.73 -22.47
CA ASN A 157 1.65 -3.71 -23.27
C ASN A 157 1.87 -2.43 -22.46
N ARG A 158 0.87 -2.03 -21.66
CA ARG A 158 0.97 -0.88 -20.75
C ARG A 158 2.05 -1.09 -19.68
N MET A 159 2.17 -2.29 -19.11
CA MET A 159 3.26 -2.64 -18.18
C MET A 159 4.63 -2.61 -18.84
N ALA A 160 4.77 -3.19 -20.03
CA ALA A 160 6.02 -3.21 -20.79
C ALA A 160 6.50 -1.79 -21.12
N ARG A 161 5.58 -0.88 -21.49
CA ARG A 161 5.88 0.55 -21.70
C ARG A 161 6.42 1.25 -20.44
N GLU A 162 6.05 0.79 -19.25
CA GLU A 162 6.58 1.29 -17.96
C GLU A 162 7.88 0.59 -17.52
N GLY A 163 8.41 -0.34 -18.33
CA GLY A 163 9.67 -1.02 -18.04
C GLY A 163 9.54 -2.19 -17.07
N PHE A 164 8.34 -2.72 -16.85
CA PHE A 164 8.19 -4.00 -16.15
C PHE A 164 8.61 -5.17 -17.06
N VAL A 165 9.31 -6.14 -16.47
CA VAL A 165 9.46 -7.46 -17.07
C VAL A 165 8.19 -8.24 -16.79
N VAL A 166 7.47 -8.65 -17.83
CA VAL A 166 6.21 -9.41 -17.69
C VAL A 166 6.56 -10.83 -17.27
N THR A 167 6.29 -11.16 -15.99
CA THR A 167 6.50 -12.51 -15.44
C THR A 167 5.20 -13.15 -15.02
N GLU A 168 4.38 -12.43 -14.24
CA GLU A 168 3.08 -12.88 -13.76
C GLU A 168 2.20 -11.65 -13.51
N ASN A 169 1.06 -11.58 -14.20
CA ASN A 169 0.25 -10.36 -14.26
C ASN A 169 -0.54 -10.13 -12.97
N SER A 170 -1.07 -11.21 -12.39
CA SER A 170 -1.95 -11.18 -11.21
C SER A 170 -1.29 -10.57 -9.97
N THR A 171 0.04 -10.59 -9.91
CA THR A 171 0.84 -10.07 -8.78
C THR A 171 1.35 -8.65 -9.02
N ASN A 172 1.17 -8.10 -10.22
CA ASN A 172 1.68 -6.79 -10.59
C ASN A 172 0.68 -5.67 -10.21
N TYR A 173 1.17 -4.68 -9.48
CA TYR A 173 0.33 -3.59 -8.97
C TYR A 173 -0.17 -2.65 -10.07
N LEU A 174 0.65 -2.40 -11.10
CA LEU A 174 0.24 -1.62 -12.26
C LEU A 174 -0.82 -2.36 -13.07
N TYR A 175 -0.65 -3.67 -13.28
CA TYR A 175 -1.66 -4.50 -13.95
C TYR A 175 -3.02 -4.37 -13.27
N SER A 176 -3.09 -4.49 -11.93
CA SER A 176 -4.34 -4.32 -11.18
C SER A 176 -4.98 -2.94 -11.40
N CYS A 177 -4.19 -1.87 -11.46
CA CYS A 177 -4.71 -0.52 -11.73
C CYS A 177 -5.28 -0.40 -13.16
N VAL A 178 -4.62 -1.02 -14.14
CA VAL A 178 -5.04 -0.98 -15.55
C VAL A 178 -6.32 -1.77 -15.76
N ILE A 179 -6.39 -3.00 -15.21
CA ILE A 179 -7.60 -3.84 -15.29
C ILE A 179 -8.78 -3.16 -14.60
N ALA A 180 -8.59 -2.60 -13.40
CA ALA A 180 -9.64 -1.85 -12.71
C ALA A 180 -10.11 -0.63 -13.54
N ALA A 181 -9.18 0.08 -14.19
CA ALA A 181 -9.54 1.20 -15.07
C ALA A 181 -10.37 0.75 -16.28
N MET A 182 -10.00 -0.37 -16.92
CA MET A 182 -10.76 -0.94 -18.04
C MET A 182 -12.15 -1.39 -17.61
N ALA A 183 -12.26 -2.09 -16.48
CA ALA A 183 -13.53 -2.62 -15.96
C ALA A 183 -14.52 -1.51 -15.54
N THR A 184 -14.01 -0.41 -14.97
CA THR A 184 -14.84 0.65 -14.37
C THR A 184 -15.06 1.85 -15.28
N GLY A 185 -14.20 2.04 -16.30
CA GLY A 185 -14.08 3.28 -17.05
C GLY A 185 -13.51 4.46 -16.25
N ILE A 186 -13.08 4.26 -15.00
CA ILE A 186 -12.40 5.28 -14.18
C ILE A 186 -10.94 5.39 -14.67
N PRO A 187 -10.36 6.60 -14.80
CA PRO A 187 -8.98 6.74 -15.26
C PRO A 187 -7.95 5.98 -14.41
N GLU A 188 -6.94 5.36 -15.06
CA GLU A 188 -5.83 4.67 -14.36
C GLU A 188 -5.18 5.53 -13.27
N GLU A 189 -5.00 6.83 -13.55
CA GLU A 189 -4.46 7.83 -12.61
C GLU A 189 -5.21 7.83 -11.27
N PHE A 190 -6.53 7.60 -11.27
CA PHE A 190 -7.28 7.47 -10.03
C PHE A 190 -6.71 6.31 -9.20
N PHE A 191 -6.57 5.12 -9.76
CA PHE A 191 -6.12 3.94 -9.01
C PHE A 191 -4.68 4.09 -8.52
N THR A 192 -3.77 4.62 -9.34
CA THR A 192 -2.36 4.79 -8.94
C THR A 192 -2.18 5.84 -7.83
N THR A 193 -3.11 6.80 -7.73
CA THR A 193 -3.07 7.84 -6.69
C THR A 193 -3.88 7.46 -5.44
N LEU A 194 -4.47 6.25 -5.37
CA LEU A 194 -5.08 5.75 -4.14
C LEU A 194 -4.02 5.67 -3.02
N PRO A 195 -4.40 5.90 -1.75
CA PRO A 195 -3.49 5.68 -0.63
C PRO A 195 -2.91 4.27 -0.64
N LEU A 196 -1.64 4.15 -0.23
CA LEU A 196 -0.91 2.89 -0.25
C LEU A 196 -1.64 1.72 0.43
N TYR A 197 -2.37 2.01 1.52
CA TYR A 197 -3.10 0.99 2.26
C TYR A 197 -4.28 0.38 1.48
N GLU A 198 -4.74 0.97 0.38
CA GLU A 198 -5.76 0.38 -0.49
C GLU A 198 -5.17 -0.63 -1.50
N LEU A 199 -3.85 -0.70 -1.63
CA LEU A 199 -3.15 -1.47 -2.67
C LEU A 199 -3.59 -2.93 -2.72
N LEU A 200 -3.49 -3.64 -1.59
CA LEU A 200 -3.76 -5.08 -1.57
C LEU A 200 -5.25 -5.37 -1.74
N LYS A 201 -6.13 -4.49 -1.26
CA LYS A 201 -7.57 -4.60 -1.47
C LYS A 201 -7.90 -4.48 -2.96
N LEU A 202 -7.33 -3.50 -3.67
CA LEU A 202 -7.48 -3.36 -5.12
C LEU A 202 -6.93 -4.59 -5.87
N LYS A 203 -5.68 -4.99 -5.57
CA LYS A 203 -5.04 -6.14 -6.20
C LYS A 203 -5.86 -7.41 -6.02
N ASN A 204 -6.33 -7.69 -4.81
CA ASN A 204 -7.09 -8.89 -4.53
C ASN A 204 -8.48 -8.84 -5.17
N ALA A 205 -9.16 -7.69 -5.15
CA ALA A 205 -10.50 -7.54 -5.72
C ALA A 205 -10.51 -7.71 -7.25
N VAL A 206 -9.46 -7.25 -7.95
CA VAL A 206 -9.33 -7.45 -9.40
C VAL A 206 -9.03 -8.91 -9.77
N ASN A 207 -8.35 -9.65 -8.89
CA ASN A 207 -7.99 -11.05 -9.11
C ASN A 207 -8.92 -12.02 -8.35
N ASP A 208 -10.13 -11.59 -8.03
CA ASP A 208 -11.10 -12.40 -7.31
C ASP A 208 -11.46 -13.65 -8.14
N ALA A 209 -11.33 -14.83 -7.54
CA ALA A 209 -11.53 -16.11 -8.23
C ALA A 209 -12.99 -16.30 -8.66
N ASP A 210 -13.93 -15.68 -7.95
CA ASP A 210 -15.37 -15.78 -8.21
C ASP A 210 -15.77 -15.15 -9.56
N PHE A 211 -14.93 -14.32 -10.18
CA PHE A 211 -15.11 -13.87 -11.56
C PHE A 211 -14.90 -14.98 -12.61
N PHE A 212 -14.11 -16.00 -12.27
CA PHE A 212 -13.56 -16.97 -13.23
C PHE A 212 -14.08 -18.40 -12.99
N GLY A 213 -14.98 -18.58 -12.01
CA GLY A 213 -15.56 -19.86 -11.58
C GLY A 213 -16.75 -20.33 -12.40
#